data_AF-A0A0S9KM57-F1
#
_entry.id   AF-A0A0S9KM57-F1
#
_cell.length_a   1.000
_cell.length_b   1.000
_cell.length_c   1.000
_cell.angle_alpha   90.00
_cell.angle_beta   90.00
_cell.angle_gamma   90.00
#
_symmetry.space_group_name_H-M   'P 1'
#
loop_
_entity.id
_entity.type
_entity.pdbx_description
1 polymer ?
#
loop_
_entity_poly.entity_id
_entity_poly.type
_entity_poly.pdbx_seq_one_letter_code
_entity_poly.pdbx_strand_id
1 'polypeptide(L)'
;MTIPQDTPASQFQFVPVPNEQVPAVYRLLAELAATSARTGAGTETALRVGSTDDWTDEQLQRLARGDATSTQALTDIMDFLSKHPGEWFSQESLVEATGRTRGQLLVVWTKLTPHFEKHYNTAAWPLNAERGDLLTPPRPSTAHYSVTPARAEQWKRIRGN
;
A
#
# COMPACT_ATOMS: atom_id res chain seq x y z
N MET A 1 8.50 -40.59 12.19
CA MET A 1 8.15 -39.69 11.07
C MET A 1 7.44 -38.50 11.71
N THR A 2 8.19 -37.42 11.95
CA THR A 2 7.76 -36.26 12.77
C THR A 2 7.50 -35.08 11.85
N ILE A 3 6.33 -34.45 11.98
CA ILE A 3 6.00 -33.20 11.29
C ILE A 3 6.17 -32.05 12.31
N PRO A 4 6.99 -31.02 12.05
CA PRO A 4 6.96 -29.81 12.87
C PRO A 4 5.82 -28.90 12.41
N GLN A 5 4.90 -28.57 13.31
CA GLN A 5 4.01 -27.42 13.15
C GLN A 5 4.59 -26.25 13.95
N ASP A 6 5.16 -25.29 13.25
CA ASP A 6 5.52 -23.98 13.81
C ASP A 6 4.32 -23.04 13.58
N THR A 7 3.64 -22.67 14.66
CA THR A 7 2.58 -21.65 14.67
C THR A 7 3.06 -20.52 15.58
N PRO A 8 3.15 -19.26 15.13
CA PRO A 8 3.54 -18.18 16.02
C PRO A 8 2.38 -17.89 16.99
N ALA A 9 2.42 -18.51 18.17
CA ALA A 9 1.53 -18.18 19.26
C ALA A 9 1.85 -16.75 19.72
N SER A 10 0.88 -15.83 19.60
CA SER A 10 0.97 -14.53 20.29
C SER A 10 1.11 -14.78 21.78
N GLN A 11 2.27 -14.43 22.33
CA GLN A 11 2.65 -14.71 23.71
C GLN A 11 1.98 -13.70 24.64
N PHE A 12 0.88 -14.11 25.30
CA PHE A 12 0.23 -13.31 26.34
C PHE A 12 1.02 -13.40 27.66
N GLN A 13 1.24 -12.26 28.32
CA GLN A 13 1.85 -12.19 29.65
C GLN A 13 0.82 -11.72 30.68
N PHE A 14 0.59 -12.52 31.72
CA PHE A 14 -0.30 -12.16 32.82
C PHE A 14 0.42 -11.31 33.85
N VAL A 15 -0.08 -10.09 34.09
CA VAL A 15 0.45 -9.15 35.08
C VAL A 15 -0.62 -8.88 36.13
N PRO A 16 -0.38 -9.17 37.42
CA PRO A 16 -1.35 -8.89 38.48
C PRO A 16 -1.43 -7.38 38.73
N VAL A 17 -2.63 -6.83 38.67
CA VAL A 17 -2.92 -5.41 38.92
C VAL A 17 -3.80 -5.29 40.16
N PRO A 18 -3.43 -4.46 41.15
CA PRO A 18 -4.31 -4.16 42.29
C PRO A 18 -5.66 -3.61 41.84
N ASN A 19 -6.76 -4.07 42.45
CA ASN A 19 -8.13 -3.75 42.02
C ASN A 19 -8.40 -2.23 41.94
N GLU A 20 -7.78 -1.44 42.82
CA GLU A 20 -7.92 0.03 42.83
C GLU A 20 -7.31 0.71 41.59
N GLN A 21 -6.36 0.05 40.92
CA GLN A 21 -5.66 0.56 39.74
C GLN A 21 -6.29 0.10 38.42
N VAL A 22 -7.24 -0.85 38.47
CA VAL A 22 -7.92 -1.38 37.28
C VAL A 22 -8.56 -0.26 36.44
N PRO A 23 -9.27 0.74 37.01
CA PRO A 23 -9.81 1.85 36.23
C PRO A 23 -8.74 2.71 35.56
N ALA A 24 -7.58 2.89 36.21
CA ALA A 24 -6.46 3.65 35.66
C ALA A 24 -5.80 2.90 34.49
N VAL A 25 -5.67 1.58 34.57
CA VAL A 25 -5.20 0.74 33.46
C VAL A 25 -6.17 0.81 32.28
N TYR A 26 -7.49 0.71 32.51
CA TYR A 26 -8.47 0.86 31.43
C TYR A 26 -8.42 2.23 30.77
N ARG A 27 -8.23 3.31 31.55
CA ARG A 27 -8.08 4.66 31.02
C ARG A 27 -6.80 4.78 30.19
N LEU A 28 -5.68 4.26 30.68
CA LEU A 28 -4.41 4.26 29.97
C LEU A 28 -4.51 3.46 28.67
N LEU A 29 -5.17 2.30 28.67
CA LEU A 29 -5.40 1.51 27.46
C LEU A 29 -6.30 2.24 26.46
N ALA A 30 -7.32 2.95 26.92
CA ALA A 30 -8.18 3.75 26.05
C ALA A 30 -7.43 4.97 25.47
N GLU A 31 -6.58 5.63 26.27
CA GLU A 31 -5.72 6.71 25.81
C GLU A 31 -4.65 6.22 24.85
N LEU A 32 -4.05 5.06 25.11
CA LEU A 32 -3.12 4.41 24.19
C LEU A 32 -3.82 3.95 22.92
N ALA A 33 -5.06 3.46 22.97
CA ALA A 33 -5.84 3.12 21.77
C ALA A 33 -6.22 4.37 20.97
N ALA A 34 -6.64 5.45 21.64
CA ALA A 34 -6.94 6.73 21.01
C ALA A 34 -5.69 7.47 20.51
N THR A 35 -4.53 7.21 21.13
CA THR A 35 -3.23 7.69 20.69
C THR A 35 -2.73 6.83 19.55
N SER A 36 -2.83 5.50 19.55
CA SER A 36 -2.57 4.64 18.39
C SER A 36 -3.53 4.89 17.23
N ALA A 37 -4.75 5.39 17.48
CA ALA A 37 -5.65 5.84 16.43
C ALA A 37 -5.26 7.21 15.85
N ARG A 38 -4.58 8.07 16.63
CA ARG A 38 -4.05 9.38 16.20
C ARG A 38 -2.60 9.35 15.71
N THR A 39 -1.84 8.38 16.18
CA THR A 39 -0.45 8.00 15.89
C THR A 39 -0.43 6.68 15.10
N GLY A 40 -1.56 6.33 14.47
CA GLY A 40 -1.61 5.39 13.33
C GLY A 40 -0.88 5.94 12.10
N ALA A 41 -0.27 7.11 12.24
CA ALA A 41 0.98 7.51 11.61
C ALA A 41 2.20 7.01 12.44
N GLY A 42 2.62 5.75 12.21
CA GLY A 42 3.92 5.16 12.62
C GLY A 42 4.07 4.82 14.11
N THR A 43 4.53 3.64 14.56
CA THR A 43 5.25 2.52 13.95
C THR A 43 5.18 1.35 14.95
N GLU A 44 5.53 0.14 14.49
CA GLU A 44 6.02 -0.99 15.30
C GLU A 44 5.08 -2.20 15.47
N THR A 45 4.61 -2.70 14.32
CA THR A 45 4.99 -4.06 13.97
C THR A 45 5.90 -3.95 12.76
N ALA A 46 7.18 -4.27 12.93
CA ALA A 46 8.12 -4.44 11.83
C ALA A 46 7.78 -5.73 11.05
N LEU A 47 6.56 -5.82 10.51
CA LEU A 47 6.39 -6.42 9.19
C LEU A 47 7.01 -5.42 8.23
N ARG A 48 7.90 -5.91 7.35
CA ARG A 48 8.42 -5.14 6.21
C ARG A 48 7.25 -4.78 5.29
N VAL A 49 6.45 -3.81 5.66
CA VAL A 49 5.65 -3.05 4.71
C VAL A 49 6.69 -2.18 4.04
N GLY A 50 7.17 -2.64 2.88
CA GLY A 50 8.12 -1.85 2.10
C GLY A 50 7.56 -0.43 1.94
N SER A 51 8.41 0.57 2.07
CA SER A 51 8.05 1.91 1.64
C SER A 51 7.68 1.83 0.15
N THR A 52 6.78 2.69 -0.34
CA THR A 52 6.54 2.84 -1.79
C THR A 52 7.87 3.07 -2.54
N ASP A 53 8.92 3.53 -1.84
CA ASP A 53 10.30 3.71 -2.30
C ASP A 53 11.15 2.42 -2.42
N ASP A 54 10.75 1.29 -1.85
CA ASP A 54 11.56 0.06 -1.79
C ASP A 54 11.57 -0.81 -3.07
N TRP A 55 10.86 -0.39 -4.12
CA TRP A 55 10.85 -1.14 -5.38
C TRP A 55 12.16 -1.00 -6.15
N THR A 56 12.80 -2.12 -6.49
CA THR A 56 14.03 -2.15 -7.30
C THR A 56 13.74 -2.08 -8.81
N ASP A 57 14.75 -1.73 -9.62
CA ASP A 57 14.64 -1.71 -11.09
C ASP A 57 14.23 -3.09 -11.63
N GLU A 58 14.74 -4.19 -11.05
CA GLU A 58 14.41 -5.55 -11.45
C GLU A 58 12.95 -5.89 -11.16
N GLN A 59 12.41 -5.45 -10.03
CA GLN A 59 11.01 -5.67 -9.67
C GLN A 59 10.08 -4.91 -10.60
N LEU A 60 10.39 -3.64 -10.89
CA LEU A 60 9.61 -2.85 -11.83
C LEU A 60 9.72 -3.38 -13.27
N GLN A 61 10.89 -3.87 -13.67
CA GLN A 61 11.07 -4.49 -14.99
C GLN A 61 10.29 -5.81 -15.10
N ARG A 62 10.27 -6.61 -14.03
CA ARG A 62 9.45 -7.82 -13.95
C ARG A 62 7.96 -7.49 -14.02
N LEU A 63 7.53 -6.41 -13.37
CA LEU A 63 6.15 -5.91 -13.44
C LEU A 63 5.79 -5.52 -14.88
N ALA A 64 6.63 -4.71 -15.53
CA ALA A 64 6.42 -4.25 -16.90
C ALA A 64 6.36 -5.39 -17.93
N ARG A 65 7.00 -6.53 -17.65
CA ARG A 65 6.97 -7.75 -18.48
C ARG A 65 5.83 -8.72 -18.15
N GLY A 66 5.03 -8.45 -17.12
CA GLY A 66 3.99 -9.39 -16.69
C GLY A 66 2.80 -9.43 -17.64
N ASP A 67 2.43 -10.61 -18.14
CA ASP A 67 1.39 -10.78 -19.15
C ASP A 67 -0.05 -10.80 -18.60
N ALA A 68 -0.22 -10.84 -17.29
CA ALA A 68 -1.55 -10.87 -16.68
C ALA A 68 -2.30 -9.56 -16.95
N THR A 69 -3.60 -9.64 -17.26
CA THR A 69 -4.43 -8.47 -17.57
C THR A 69 -4.39 -7.40 -16.48
N SER A 70 -4.34 -7.81 -15.21
CA SER A 70 -4.22 -6.89 -14.08
C SER A 70 -2.84 -6.21 -14.03
N THR A 71 -1.78 -6.93 -14.38
CA THR A 71 -0.43 -6.41 -14.43
C THR A 71 -0.26 -5.44 -15.60
N GLN A 72 -0.78 -5.78 -16.78
CA GLN A 72 -0.81 -4.89 -17.93
C GLN A 72 -1.62 -3.61 -17.66
N ALA A 73 -2.76 -3.72 -16.98
CA ALA A 73 -3.51 -2.54 -16.58
C ALA A 73 -2.75 -1.66 -15.59
N LEU A 74 -2.03 -2.24 -14.64
CA LEU A 74 -1.15 -1.47 -13.77
C LEU A 74 0.02 -0.83 -14.54
N THR A 75 0.61 -1.55 -15.50
CA THR A 75 1.68 -1.03 -16.38
C THR A 75 1.18 0.20 -17.15
N ASP A 76 -0.03 0.16 -17.72
CA ASP A 76 -0.61 1.31 -18.42
C ASP A 76 -0.84 2.51 -17.49
N ILE A 77 -1.31 2.25 -16.26
CA ILE A 77 -1.47 3.28 -15.22
C ILE A 77 -0.11 3.88 -14.87
N MET A 78 0.92 3.07 -14.66
CA MET A 78 2.28 3.53 -14.36
C MET A 78 2.88 4.32 -15.52
N ASP A 79 2.65 3.90 -16.78
CA ASP A 79 3.08 4.63 -17.97
C ASP A 79 2.41 6.02 -18.06
N PHE A 80 1.14 6.12 -17.69
CA PHE A 80 0.43 7.41 -17.60
C PHE A 80 0.93 8.27 -16.45
N LEU A 81 0.96 7.75 -15.23
CA LEU A 81 1.39 8.48 -14.03
C LEU A 81 2.85 8.95 -14.13
N SER A 82 3.72 8.19 -14.80
CA SER A 82 5.11 8.58 -15.01
C SER A 82 5.28 9.79 -15.93
N LYS A 83 4.29 10.10 -16.77
CA LYS A 83 4.27 11.34 -17.57
C LYS A 83 3.91 12.56 -16.72
N HIS A 84 3.24 12.35 -15.60
CA HIS A 84 2.74 13.37 -14.67
C HIS A 84 3.22 13.11 -13.24
N PRO A 85 4.54 13.11 -12.99
CA PRO A 85 5.09 12.79 -11.67
C PRO A 85 4.62 13.78 -10.60
N GLY A 86 4.20 13.27 -9.45
CA GLY A 86 3.71 14.07 -8.32
C GLY A 86 2.28 14.60 -8.47
N GLU A 87 1.64 14.40 -9.63
CA GLU A 87 0.23 14.75 -9.81
C GLU A 87 -0.69 13.61 -9.34
N TRP A 88 -1.83 14.00 -8.77
CA TRP A 88 -2.82 13.08 -8.22
C TRP A 88 -4.00 12.93 -9.17
N PHE A 89 -4.26 11.69 -9.60
CA PHE A 89 -5.35 11.35 -10.53
C PHE A 89 -6.40 10.49 -9.85
N SER A 90 -7.67 10.79 -10.11
CA SER A 90 -8.77 9.96 -9.63
C SER A 90 -8.88 8.68 -10.46
N GLN A 91 -9.61 7.70 -9.94
CA GLN A 91 -9.93 6.49 -10.73
C GLN A 91 -10.61 6.83 -12.07
N GLU A 92 -11.46 7.85 -12.12
CA GLU A 92 -12.15 8.25 -13.36
C GLU A 92 -11.17 8.81 -14.40
N SER A 93 -10.22 9.66 -13.97
CA SER A 93 -9.16 10.14 -14.84
C SER A 93 -8.27 9.01 -15.37
N LEU A 94 -8.01 7.99 -14.55
CA LEU A 94 -7.25 6.81 -14.99
C LEU A 94 -8.03 5.95 -16.00
N VAL A 95 -9.34 5.80 -15.85
CA VAL A 95 -10.21 5.13 -16.83
C VAL A 95 -10.13 5.85 -18.17
N GLU A 96 -10.28 7.17 -18.16
CA GLU A 96 -10.20 8.01 -19.36
C GLU A 96 -8.82 7.94 -20.02
N ALA A 97 -7.75 8.09 -19.23
CA ALA A 97 -6.38 8.13 -19.74
C ALA A 97 -5.88 6.79 -20.27
N THR A 98 -6.29 5.67 -19.66
CA THR A 98 -5.85 4.31 -20.07
C THR A 98 -6.79 3.65 -21.08
N GLY A 99 -7.97 4.24 -21.33
CA GLY A 99 -9.02 3.63 -22.16
C GLY A 99 -9.63 2.35 -21.57
N ARG A 100 -9.35 2.05 -20.30
CA ARG A 100 -9.82 0.85 -19.60
C ARG A 100 -11.15 1.10 -18.91
N THR A 101 -11.92 0.05 -18.66
CA THR A 101 -13.18 0.19 -17.92
C THR A 101 -12.96 0.30 -16.41
N ARG A 102 -13.89 0.95 -15.72
CA ARG A 102 -13.87 1.05 -14.24
C ARG A 102 -13.79 -0.32 -13.57
N GLY A 103 -14.47 -1.32 -14.12
CA GLY A 103 -14.46 -2.70 -13.61
C GLY A 103 -13.08 -3.35 -13.73
N GLN A 104 -12.36 -3.10 -14.82
CA GLN A 104 -10.99 -3.59 -14.99
C GLN A 104 -10.05 -3.00 -13.94
N LEU A 105 -10.14 -1.68 -13.69
CA LEU A 105 -9.32 -1.03 -12.66
C LEU A 105 -9.67 -1.50 -11.24
N LEU A 106 -10.95 -1.73 -10.93
CA LEU A 106 -11.35 -2.30 -9.65
C LEU A 106 -10.70 -3.68 -9.42
N VAL A 107 -10.74 -4.55 -10.43
CA VAL A 107 -10.10 -5.87 -10.34
C VAL A 107 -8.59 -5.77 -10.13
N VAL A 108 -7.94 -4.78 -10.74
CA VAL A 108 -6.51 -4.48 -10.52
C VAL A 108 -6.26 -4.18 -9.04
N TRP A 109 -7.00 -3.23 -8.46
CA TRP A 109 -6.83 -2.84 -7.06
C TRP A 109 -7.12 -3.99 -6.07
N THR A 110 -8.16 -4.79 -6.31
CA THR A 110 -8.49 -5.92 -5.43
C THR A 110 -7.46 -7.05 -5.49
N LYS A 111 -6.78 -7.23 -6.63
CA LYS A 111 -5.80 -8.30 -6.84
C LYS A 111 -4.35 -7.86 -6.65
N LEU A 112 -4.09 -6.56 -6.50
CA LEU A 112 -2.74 -6.02 -6.44
C LEU A 112 -1.96 -6.54 -5.23
N THR A 113 -2.51 -6.37 -4.03
CA THR A 113 -1.87 -6.78 -2.78
C THR A 113 -1.55 -8.28 -2.75
N PRO A 114 -2.50 -9.21 -2.98
CA PRO A 114 -2.18 -10.64 -2.96
C PRO A 114 -1.22 -11.04 -4.10
N HIS A 115 -1.23 -10.33 -5.22
CA HIS A 115 -0.24 -10.56 -6.29
C HIS A 115 1.16 -10.12 -5.86
N PHE A 116 1.29 -8.96 -5.22
CA PHE A 116 2.59 -8.44 -4.79
C PHE A 116 3.20 -9.22 -3.63
N GLU A 117 2.40 -9.62 -2.66
CA GLU A 117 2.85 -10.49 -1.57
C GLU A 117 3.39 -11.80 -2.15
N LYS A 118 2.67 -12.40 -3.11
CA LYS A 118 3.05 -13.68 -3.72
C LYS A 118 4.29 -13.60 -4.62
N HIS A 119 4.44 -12.53 -5.40
CA HIS A 119 5.43 -12.48 -6.49
C HIS A 119 6.63 -11.56 -6.22
N TYR A 120 6.48 -10.61 -5.30
CA TYR A 120 7.48 -9.58 -5.00
C TYR A 120 7.83 -9.54 -3.52
N ASN A 121 7.19 -10.38 -2.69
CA ASN A 121 7.38 -10.44 -1.24
C ASN A 121 7.20 -9.08 -0.56
N THR A 122 6.28 -8.27 -1.09
CA THR A 122 5.95 -6.94 -0.58
C THR A 122 4.46 -6.69 -0.73
N ALA A 123 3.84 -6.04 0.26
CA ALA A 123 2.49 -5.51 0.15
C ALA A 123 2.48 -4.08 -0.42
N ALA A 124 3.66 -3.46 -0.58
CA ALA A 124 3.81 -2.09 -1.03
C ALA A 124 3.52 -1.98 -2.53
N TRP A 125 2.71 -1.01 -2.91
CA TRP A 125 2.41 -0.75 -4.31
C TRP A 125 3.53 0.13 -4.91
N PRO A 126 3.81 0.05 -6.22
CA PRO A 126 4.81 0.91 -6.86
C PRO A 126 4.30 2.35 -7.08
N LEU A 127 3.11 2.66 -6.57
CA LEU A 127 2.42 3.95 -6.65
C LEU A 127 1.83 4.30 -5.30
N ASN A 128 1.57 5.58 -5.09
CA ASN A 128 0.88 6.10 -3.91
C ASN A 128 -0.62 6.09 -4.16
N ALA A 129 -1.38 5.68 -3.14
CA ALA A 129 -2.83 5.74 -3.13
C ALA A 129 -3.27 6.50 -1.88
N GLU A 130 -4.05 7.56 -2.05
CA GLU A 130 -4.53 8.40 -0.96
C GLU A 130 -5.98 8.80 -1.19
N ARG A 131 -6.73 9.05 -0.11
CA ARG A 131 -8.09 9.57 -0.23
C ARG A 131 -8.03 11.06 -0.53
N GLY A 132 -8.85 11.53 -1.45
CA GLY A 132 -8.80 12.92 -1.92
C GLY A 132 -9.06 13.98 -0.84
N ASP A 133 -9.78 13.64 0.23
CA ASP A 133 -9.97 14.54 1.38
C ASP A 133 -8.72 14.71 2.26
N LEU A 134 -7.74 13.81 2.13
CA LEU A 134 -6.44 13.91 2.79
C LEU A 134 -5.40 14.64 1.92
N LEU A 135 -5.70 14.85 0.63
CA LEU A 135 -4.81 15.57 -0.27
C LEU A 135 -4.84 17.09 -0.01
N THR A 136 -3.72 17.74 -0.33
CA THR A 136 -3.61 19.20 -0.33
C THR A 136 -3.34 19.68 -1.76
N PRO A 137 -4.25 20.46 -2.40
CA PRO A 137 -5.55 20.90 -1.89
C PRO A 137 -6.59 19.74 -1.78
N PRO A 138 -7.62 19.89 -0.94
CA PRO A 138 -8.66 18.87 -0.76
C PRO A 138 -9.40 18.58 -2.07
N ARG A 139 -9.61 17.31 -2.36
CA ARG A 139 -10.28 16.79 -3.55
C ARG A 139 -11.50 15.95 -3.14
N PRO A 140 -12.37 15.53 -4.09
CA PRO A 140 -13.45 14.60 -3.77
C PRO A 140 -12.93 13.40 -2.98
N SER A 141 -13.69 12.90 -2.00
CA SER A 141 -13.31 11.80 -1.09
C SER A 141 -13.26 10.41 -1.78
N THR A 142 -12.69 10.36 -2.97
CA THR A 142 -12.40 9.16 -3.76
C THR A 142 -10.91 8.82 -3.68
N ALA A 143 -10.56 7.59 -4.03
CA ALA A 143 -9.16 7.19 -4.13
C ALA A 143 -8.47 7.94 -5.28
N HIS A 144 -7.34 8.55 -4.95
CA HIS A 144 -6.44 9.23 -5.87
C HIS A 144 -5.10 8.51 -5.88
N TYR A 145 -4.47 8.50 -7.04
CA TYR A 145 -3.24 7.77 -7.29
C TYR A 145 -2.17 8.71 -7.84
N SER A 146 -0.94 8.55 -7.40
CA SER A 146 0.21 9.30 -7.88
C SER A 146 1.47 8.45 -7.85
N VAL A 147 2.51 8.91 -8.54
CA VAL A 147 3.85 8.33 -8.51
C VAL A 147 4.84 9.44 -8.15
N THR A 148 5.82 9.15 -7.29
CA THR A 148 6.85 10.14 -6.95
C THR A 148 7.74 10.44 -8.16
N PRO A 149 8.37 11.63 -8.24
CA PRO A 149 9.28 11.95 -9.34
C PRO A 149 10.41 10.92 -9.51
N ALA A 150 11.02 10.48 -8.40
CA ALA A 150 12.07 9.46 -8.43
C ALA A 150 11.59 8.13 -9.03
N ARG A 151 10.38 7.68 -8.65
CA ARG A 151 9.77 6.46 -9.18
C ARG A 151 9.41 6.58 -10.65
N ALA A 152 8.93 7.75 -11.09
CA ALA A 152 8.63 8.01 -12.49
C ALA A 152 9.91 8.00 -13.36
N GLU A 153 11.02 8.57 -12.89
CA GLU A 153 12.31 8.50 -13.57
C GLU A 153 12.83 7.06 -13.68
N GLN A 154 12.73 6.31 -12.59
CA GLN A 154 13.08 4.90 -12.57
C GLN A 154 12.23 4.09 -13.57
N TRP A 155 10.92 4.36 -13.60
CA TRP A 155 9.99 3.73 -14.55
C TRP A 155 10.33 4.05 -16.00
N LYS A 156 10.63 5.33 -16.32
CA LYS A 156 11.06 5.73 -17.68
C LYS A 156 12.34 5.01 -18.11
N ARG A 157 13.33 4.95 -17.21
CA ARG A 157 14.61 4.27 -17.46
C ARG A 157 14.42 2.80 -17.84
N ILE A 158 13.55 2.06 -17.14
CA ILE A 158 13.32 0.64 -17.44
C ILE A 158 12.45 0.42 -18.69
N ARG A 159 11.58 1.37 -19.04
CA ARG A 159 10.72 1.30 -20.23
C ARG A 159 11.45 1.74 -21.51
N GLY A 160 12.56 2.45 -21.38
CA GLY A 160 13.32 2.99 -22.51
C GLY A 160 12.64 4.19 -23.17
N ASN A 161 11.84 4.94 -22.40
CA ASN A 161 11.15 6.17 -22.83
C ASN A 161 11.91 7.43 -22.45
#